data_AF-C1BS36-F1
#
_entry.id   AF-C1BS36-F1
#
_cell.length_a   1.000
_cell.length_b   1.000
_cell.length_c   1.000
_cell.angle_alpha   90.00
_cell.angle_beta   90.00
_cell.angle_gamma   90.00
#
_symmetry.space_group_name_H-M   'P 1'
#
loop_
_entity.id
_entity.type
_entity.pdbx_description
1 polymer ?
#
loop_
_entity_poly.entity_id
_entity_poly.type
_entity_poly.pdbx_seq_one_letter_code
_entity_poly.pdbx_strand_id
1 'polypeptide(L)'
;MSNFTKPSPNVTIHRIIPSNHKESSNPSEEDCVSDTSSATSYNLLVERCLEILVDTFNKTIGLDDLELSSDEDSSNLRKKIIPDINLTYERLISINMRELNILLKDLSKKRRMEIKNIRRTLKNRGYVADSRTRRLIENDEIEKEIQLMNKKKEQVSEEINANKFRLNVIIESCEKILHSIDKYDKAEELKAEVKATVMKECPFTDKEMEKTFLNLAT
;
A
#
# COMPACT_ATOMS: atom_id res chain seq x y z
N MET A 1 -24.62 22.84 -26.62
CA MET A 1 -25.07 23.34 -25.31
C MET A 1 -24.93 22.21 -24.29
N SER A 2 -24.50 22.57 -23.07
CA SER A 2 -24.43 21.79 -21.82
C SER A 2 -23.51 20.56 -21.75
N ASN A 3 -22.67 20.34 -20.73
CA ASN A 3 -22.12 21.16 -19.64
C ASN A 3 -20.94 20.33 -19.11
N PHE A 4 -19.71 20.78 -19.35
CA PHE A 4 -18.50 20.22 -18.72
C PHE A 4 -18.34 20.87 -17.34
N THR A 5 -18.74 20.18 -16.28
CA THR A 5 -18.43 20.59 -14.91
C THR A 5 -17.04 20.04 -14.56
N LYS A 6 -16.02 20.90 -14.65
CA LYS A 6 -14.69 20.64 -14.07
C LYS A 6 -14.81 20.70 -12.53
N PRO A 7 -14.25 19.77 -11.77
CA PRO A 7 -13.99 20.01 -10.36
C PRO A 7 -12.73 20.89 -10.19
N SER A 8 -12.89 21.90 -9.33
CA SER A 8 -11.89 22.90 -8.94
C SER A 8 -10.75 22.28 -8.11
N PRO A 9 -9.53 22.85 -8.14
CA PRO A 9 -8.36 22.32 -7.45
C PRO A 9 -8.25 22.93 -6.04
N ASN A 10 -8.20 22.09 -5.01
CA ASN A 10 -7.42 22.33 -3.79
C ASN A 10 -7.71 21.22 -2.76
N VAL A 11 -6.84 20.21 -2.70
CA VAL A 11 -6.58 19.49 -1.46
C VAL A 11 -5.07 19.39 -1.35
N THR A 12 -4.49 20.30 -0.57
CA THR A 12 -3.09 20.26 -0.15
C THR A 12 -2.90 19.02 0.72
N ILE A 13 -2.45 17.93 0.12
CA ILE A 13 -1.96 16.75 0.86
C ILE A 13 -0.58 17.14 1.39
N HIS A 14 -0.50 17.43 2.70
CA HIS A 14 0.78 17.56 3.39
C HIS A 14 1.49 16.20 3.41
N ARG A 15 2.35 16.01 2.41
CA ARG A 15 3.31 14.92 2.33
C ARG A 15 4.38 15.15 3.40
N ILE A 16 4.24 14.50 4.55
CA ILE A 16 5.30 14.48 5.56
C ILE A 16 6.35 13.49 5.09
N ILE A 17 7.36 14.00 4.38
CA ILE A 17 8.62 13.31 4.13
C ILE A 17 9.58 13.74 5.24
N PRO A 18 10.09 12.84 6.08
CA PRO A 18 11.29 13.13 6.87
C PRO A 18 12.50 13.06 5.93
N SER A 19 12.92 14.21 5.42
CA SER A 19 14.22 14.37 4.78
C SER A 19 15.27 14.48 5.87
N ASN A 20 16.15 13.48 5.99
CA ASN A 20 17.48 13.70 6.54
C ASN A 20 18.48 12.68 5.97
N HIS A 21 19.59 13.24 5.50
CA HIS A 21 20.90 12.66 5.20
C HIS A 21 21.22 12.15 3.78
N LYS A 22 21.89 13.07 3.06
CA LYS A 22 23.06 12.93 2.18
C LYS A 22 23.74 11.54 2.13
N GLU A 23 23.96 11.13 0.88
CA GLU A 23 25.07 10.36 0.31
C GLU A 23 26.23 10.00 1.27
N SER A 24 26.51 8.69 1.40
CA SER A 24 27.84 8.14 1.08
C SER A 24 27.78 6.60 0.88
N SER A 25 28.33 6.18 -0.26
CA SER A 25 29.11 4.94 -0.50
C SER A 25 28.92 3.70 0.39
N ASN A 26 28.50 2.60 -0.24
CA ASN A 26 28.83 1.22 0.18
C ASN A 26 30.36 1.06 0.32
N PRO A 27 30.86 0.27 1.29
CA PRO A 27 31.10 -1.14 0.97
C PRO A 27 30.87 -2.14 2.13
N SER A 28 30.77 -3.41 1.70
CA SER A 28 31.08 -4.67 2.39
C SER A 28 30.20 -5.14 3.55
N GLU A 29 29.48 -6.22 3.25
CA GLU A 29 29.02 -7.26 4.17
C GLU A 29 30.17 -7.74 5.07
N GLU A 30 29.95 -7.73 6.39
CA GLU A 30 30.44 -8.74 7.33
C GLU A 30 29.66 -8.64 8.65
N ASP A 31 29.38 -9.81 9.23
CA ASP A 31 28.39 -10.12 10.25
C ASP A 31 28.36 -9.23 11.50
N CYS A 32 27.17 -8.73 11.86
CA CYS A 32 26.89 -8.26 13.21
C CYS A 32 25.51 -8.75 13.67
N VAL A 33 25.48 -9.97 14.21
CA VAL A 33 24.36 -10.48 15.01
C VAL A 33 24.30 -9.60 16.27
N SER A 34 23.45 -8.58 16.23
CA SER A 34 23.24 -7.67 17.36
C SER A 34 21.90 -7.97 18.02
N ASP A 35 21.97 -8.16 19.34
CA ASP A 35 20.95 -8.69 20.22
C ASP A 35 19.59 -7.97 20.12
N THR A 36 18.66 -8.57 19.38
CA THR A 36 17.23 -8.19 19.36
C THR A 36 16.52 -8.50 20.67
N SER A 37 17.16 -9.22 21.59
CA SER A 37 16.63 -9.59 22.91
C SER A 37 16.37 -8.36 23.81
N SER A 38 17.26 -7.35 23.78
CA SER A 38 17.12 -6.16 24.63
C SER A 38 15.97 -5.26 24.18
N ALA A 39 15.85 -4.99 22.87
CA ALA A 39 14.75 -4.21 22.31
C ALA A 39 13.40 -4.92 22.46
N THR A 40 13.38 -6.25 22.35
CA THR A 40 12.19 -7.07 22.61
C THR A 40 11.79 -6.99 24.07
N SER A 41 12.74 -7.05 25.01
CA SER A 41 12.51 -6.95 26.45
C SER A 41 11.93 -5.59 26.86
N TYR A 42 12.47 -4.48 26.34
CA TYR A 42 11.92 -3.14 26.59
C TYR A 42 10.52 -2.97 26.03
N ASN A 43 10.25 -3.45 24.81
CA ASN A 43 8.91 -3.38 24.24
C ASN A 43 7.91 -4.24 25.01
N LEU A 44 8.31 -5.44 25.44
CA LEU A 44 7.48 -6.32 26.29
C LEU A 44 7.18 -5.67 27.66
N LEU A 45 8.16 -4.99 28.24
CA LEU A 45 8.01 -4.25 29.50
C LEU A 45 7.10 -3.03 29.34
N VAL A 46 7.19 -2.30 28.22
CA VAL A 46 6.34 -1.14 27.95
C VAL A 46 4.90 -1.56 27.71
N GLU A 47 4.68 -2.61 26.92
CA GLU A 47 3.34 -3.18 26.70
C GLU A 47 2.76 -3.72 28.01
N ARG A 48 3.54 -4.48 28.80
CA ARG A 48 3.11 -5.00 30.10
C ARG A 48 2.84 -3.88 31.12
N CYS A 49 3.62 -2.80 31.11
CA CYS A 49 3.36 -1.63 31.94
C CYS A 49 2.08 -0.91 31.52
N LEU A 50 1.81 -0.80 30.21
CA LEU A 50 0.59 -0.20 29.67
C LEU A 50 -0.65 -1.01 30.06
N GLU A 51 -0.59 -2.33 29.94
CA GLU A 51 -1.66 -3.24 30.39
C GLU A 51 -1.92 -3.07 31.89
N ILE A 52 -0.88 -3.11 32.73
CA ILE A 52 -1.02 -2.93 34.18
C ILE A 52 -1.60 -1.55 34.51
N LEU A 53 -1.19 -0.48 33.82
CA LEU A 53 -1.67 0.87 34.09
C LEU A 53 -3.15 1.03 33.69
N VAL A 54 -3.54 0.42 32.57
CA VAL A 54 -4.92 0.41 32.07
C VAL A 54 -5.81 -0.44 32.98
N ASP A 55 -5.35 -1.62 33.39
CA ASP A 55 -6.06 -2.50 34.34
C ASP A 55 -6.22 -1.84 35.70
N THR A 56 -5.16 -1.22 36.22
CA THR A 56 -5.24 -0.48 37.48
C THR A 56 -6.21 0.70 37.35
N PHE A 57 -6.19 1.43 36.22
CA PHE A 57 -7.12 2.53 35.97
C PHE A 57 -8.59 2.06 35.87
N ASN A 58 -8.84 0.95 35.19
CA ASN A 58 -10.17 0.36 35.04
C ASN A 58 -10.70 -0.19 36.37
N LYS A 59 -9.82 -0.84 37.14
CA LYS A 59 -10.07 -1.35 38.49
C LYS A 59 -10.36 -0.23 39.50
N THR A 60 -9.68 0.90 39.37
CA THR A 60 -9.91 2.10 40.21
C THR A 60 -11.26 2.77 39.92
N ILE A 61 -11.84 2.55 38.73
CA ILE A 61 -13.17 3.08 38.34
C ILE A 61 -14.31 2.09 38.64
N GLY A 62 -14.00 0.86 39.08
CA GLY A 62 -15.00 -0.15 39.43
C GLY A 62 -15.77 -0.69 38.22
N LEU A 63 -15.07 -0.93 37.10
CA LEU A 63 -15.64 -1.48 35.86
C LEU A 63 -15.19 -2.94 35.61
N ASP A 64 -14.76 -3.66 36.64
CA ASP A 64 -14.18 -5.01 36.56
C ASP A 64 -15.18 -6.16 36.25
N ASP A 65 -16.45 -5.87 35.97
CA ASP A 65 -17.47 -6.92 35.75
C ASP A 65 -17.85 -7.18 34.27
N LEU A 66 -17.04 -6.79 33.28
CA LEU A 66 -17.29 -7.17 31.87
C LEU A 66 -16.26 -8.16 31.35
N GLU A 67 -16.47 -9.41 31.78
CA GLU A 67 -15.88 -10.61 31.21
C GLU A 67 -16.30 -10.79 29.74
N LEU A 68 -15.37 -11.27 28.94
CA LEU A 68 -15.41 -11.37 27.49
C LEU A 68 -16.47 -12.41 27.04
N SER A 69 -17.73 -12.02 26.86
CA SER A 69 -18.76 -12.89 26.30
C SER A 69 -19.75 -12.19 25.34
N SER A 70 -19.81 -12.73 24.11
CA SER A 70 -20.86 -12.59 23.08
C SER A 70 -21.32 -11.20 22.59
N ASP A 71 -21.56 -11.10 21.27
CA ASP A 71 -21.92 -9.88 20.54
C ASP A 71 -23.18 -9.12 21.03
N GLU A 72 -23.99 -9.72 21.90
CA GLU A 72 -25.18 -9.09 22.52
C GLU A 72 -24.84 -7.92 23.46
N ASP A 73 -23.64 -7.90 24.03
CA ASP A 73 -23.28 -6.95 25.08
C ASP A 73 -22.91 -5.55 24.53
N SER A 74 -22.49 -5.47 23.27
CA SER A 74 -22.13 -4.20 22.62
C SER A 74 -23.34 -3.30 22.36
N SER A 75 -24.47 -3.90 21.97
CA SER A 75 -25.75 -3.19 21.83
C SER A 75 -26.28 -2.68 23.16
N ASN A 76 -26.14 -3.47 24.23
CA ASN A 76 -26.59 -3.09 25.56
C ASN A 76 -25.73 -1.94 26.13
N LEU A 77 -24.42 -1.97 25.90
CA LEU A 77 -23.53 -0.89 26.33
C LEU A 77 -23.84 0.45 25.63
N ARG A 78 -24.18 0.45 24.34
CA ARG A 78 -24.61 1.69 23.63
C ARG A 78 -25.90 2.28 24.19
N LYS A 79 -26.81 1.42 24.64
CA LYS A 79 -28.11 1.80 25.24
C LYS A 79 -28.00 2.23 26.70
N LYS A 80 -26.86 2.01 27.37
CA LYS A 80 -26.65 2.41 28.76
C LYS A 80 -26.83 3.91 28.94
N ILE A 81 -27.68 4.29 29.90
CA ILE A 81 -28.01 5.68 30.22
C ILE A 81 -27.14 6.16 31.38
N ILE A 82 -26.63 7.39 31.28
CA ILE A 82 -26.06 8.13 32.40
C ILE A 82 -27.19 8.90 33.06
N PRO A 83 -27.64 8.50 34.27
CA PRO A 83 -28.85 9.04 34.88
C PRO A 83 -28.75 10.56 35.14
N ASP A 84 -27.57 11.05 35.52
CA ASP A 84 -27.37 12.47 35.90
C ASP A 84 -27.66 13.48 34.78
N ILE A 85 -27.46 13.06 33.52
CA ILE A 85 -27.67 13.89 32.33
C ILE A 85 -28.70 13.28 31.38
N ASN A 86 -29.37 12.20 31.83
CA ASN A 86 -30.33 11.40 31.07
C ASN A 86 -29.89 11.13 29.62
N LEU A 87 -28.63 10.70 29.44
CA LEU A 87 -28.02 10.57 28.12
C LEU A 87 -27.49 9.15 27.92
N THR A 88 -27.78 8.55 26.77
CA THR A 88 -27.20 7.25 26.40
C THR A 88 -25.73 7.38 26.04
N TYR A 89 -24.97 6.29 26.12
CA TYR A 89 -23.56 6.26 25.69
C TYR A 89 -23.41 6.61 24.20
N GLU A 90 -24.34 6.14 23.36
CA GLU A 90 -24.40 6.51 21.94
C GLU A 90 -24.62 8.01 21.73
N ARG A 91 -25.56 8.62 22.45
CA ARG A 91 -25.77 10.07 22.38
C ARG A 91 -24.57 10.82 22.96
N LEU A 92 -23.91 10.28 23.99
CA LEU A 92 -22.75 10.88 24.65
C LEU A 92 -21.57 11.04 23.70
N ILE A 93 -21.30 10.08 22.82
CA ILE A 93 -20.23 10.21 21.83
C ILE A 93 -20.59 11.19 20.71
N SER A 94 -21.89 11.31 20.40
CA SER A 94 -22.43 12.03 19.24
C SER A 94 -22.58 13.54 19.44
N ILE A 95 -22.99 13.98 20.64
CA ILE A 95 -23.17 15.42 20.92
C ILE A 95 -21.85 16.18 20.84
N ASN A 96 -21.88 17.48 20.54
CA ASN A 96 -20.65 18.28 20.53
C ASN A 96 -20.21 18.67 21.95
N MET A 97 -18.99 19.21 22.09
CA MET A 97 -18.43 19.57 23.40
C MET A 97 -19.20 20.72 24.08
N ARG A 98 -19.79 21.63 23.30
CA ARG A 98 -20.58 22.77 23.82
C ARG A 98 -21.86 22.28 24.47
N GLU A 99 -22.62 21.44 23.76
CA GLU A 99 -23.85 20.79 24.25
C GLU A 99 -23.56 19.93 25.49
N LEU A 100 -22.49 19.14 25.47
CA LEU A 100 -22.07 18.36 26.63
C LEU A 100 -21.75 19.25 27.84
N ASN A 101 -21.02 20.35 27.65
CA ASN A 101 -20.67 21.24 28.76
C ASN A 101 -21.90 21.94 29.39
N ILE A 102 -22.96 22.20 28.62
CA ILE A 102 -24.22 22.74 29.15
C ILE A 102 -24.88 21.72 30.07
N LEU A 103 -24.99 20.46 29.65
CA LEU A 103 -25.58 19.37 30.44
C LEU A 103 -24.79 19.07 31.72
N LEU A 104 -23.48 19.33 31.70
CA LEU A 104 -22.58 19.08 32.83
C LEU A 104 -22.53 20.23 33.85
N LYS A 105 -23.22 21.35 33.60
CA LYS A 105 -23.07 22.61 34.36
C LYS A 105 -23.36 22.42 35.86
N ASP A 106 -24.45 21.74 36.19
CA ASP A 106 -24.96 21.65 37.57
C ASP A 106 -24.38 20.46 38.36
N LEU A 107 -23.41 19.73 37.78
CA LEU A 107 -22.76 18.58 38.41
C LEU A 107 -21.53 18.97 39.23
N SER A 108 -21.07 18.07 40.09
CA SER A 108 -19.80 18.24 40.82
C SER A 108 -18.61 18.18 39.87
N LYS A 109 -17.48 18.82 40.25
CA LYS A 109 -16.24 18.80 39.46
C LYS A 109 -15.77 17.36 39.18
N LYS A 110 -15.83 16.49 40.18
CA LYS A 110 -15.48 15.07 40.07
C LYS A 110 -16.36 14.37 39.05
N ARG A 111 -17.69 14.52 39.16
CA ARG A 111 -18.64 13.85 38.27
C ARG A 111 -18.53 14.31 36.81
N ARG A 112 -18.28 15.61 36.58
CA ARG A 112 -17.97 16.12 35.24
C ARG A 112 -16.77 15.43 34.61
N MET A 113 -15.71 15.24 35.40
CA MET A 113 -14.49 14.60 34.91
C MET A 113 -14.73 13.13 34.58
N GLU A 114 -15.48 12.41 35.41
CA GLU A 114 -15.89 11.03 35.15
C GLU A 114 -16.66 10.90 33.82
N ILE A 115 -17.68 11.73 33.58
CA ILE A 115 -18.47 11.67 32.33
C ILE A 115 -17.61 12.00 31.11
N LYS A 116 -16.69 12.97 31.21
CA LYS A 116 -15.73 13.27 30.15
C LYS A 116 -14.78 12.10 29.88
N ASN A 117 -14.35 11.40 30.92
CA ASN A 117 -13.50 10.22 30.78
C ASN A 117 -14.26 9.06 30.12
N ILE A 118 -15.49 8.79 30.55
CA ILE A 118 -16.37 7.80 29.91
C ILE A 118 -16.51 8.10 28.41
N ARG A 119 -16.78 9.36 28.05
CA ARG A 119 -16.85 9.78 26.64
C ARG A 119 -15.54 9.50 25.88
N ARG A 120 -14.38 9.79 26.49
CA ARG A 120 -13.06 9.54 25.88
C ARG A 120 -12.85 8.06 25.62
N THR A 121 -13.13 7.21 26.59
CA THR A 121 -13.02 5.75 26.46
C THR A 121 -13.93 5.22 25.36
N LEU A 122 -15.19 5.68 25.29
CA LEU A 122 -16.12 5.29 24.23
C LEU A 122 -15.66 5.72 22.83
N LYS A 123 -15.14 6.94 22.69
CA LYS A 123 -14.55 7.40 21.41
C LYS A 123 -13.33 6.60 21.01
N ASN A 124 -12.43 6.34 21.95
CA ASN A 124 -11.23 5.55 21.70
C ASN A 124 -11.58 4.13 21.24
N ARG A 125 -12.61 3.52 21.83
CA ARG A 125 -13.12 2.22 21.38
C ARG A 125 -13.56 2.28 19.90
N GLY A 126 -14.29 3.33 19.52
CA GLY A 126 -14.66 3.56 18.11
C GLY A 126 -13.43 3.74 17.21
N TYR A 127 -12.46 4.55 17.62
CA TYR A 127 -11.25 4.77 16.84
C TYR A 127 -10.39 3.52 16.64
N VAL A 128 -10.34 2.62 17.63
CA VAL A 128 -9.64 1.33 17.50
C VAL A 128 -10.35 0.45 16.48
N ALA A 129 -11.69 0.38 16.53
CA ALA A 129 -12.47 -0.36 15.54
C ALA A 129 -12.27 0.22 14.13
N ASP A 130 -12.42 1.54 13.97
CA ASP A 130 -12.22 2.21 12.68
C ASP A 130 -10.79 2.04 12.16
N SER A 131 -9.79 2.01 13.05
CA SER A 131 -8.39 1.77 12.69
C SER A 131 -8.19 0.37 12.12
N ARG A 132 -8.80 -0.65 12.74
CA ARG A 132 -8.78 -2.02 12.22
C ARG A 132 -9.47 -2.11 10.86
N THR A 133 -10.65 -1.49 10.72
CA THR A 133 -11.38 -1.46 9.44
C THR A 133 -10.57 -0.78 8.34
N ARG A 134 -9.97 0.38 8.60
CA ARG A 134 -9.12 1.07 7.61
C ARG A 134 -7.93 0.23 7.17
N ARG A 135 -7.23 -0.42 8.09
CA ARG A 135 -6.11 -1.31 7.74
C ARG A 135 -6.54 -2.50 6.90
N LEU A 136 -7.70 -3.08 7.18
CA LEU A 136 -8.24 -4.18 6.37
C LEU A 136 -8.57 -3.72 4.95
N ILE A 137 -9.18 -2.54 4.80
CA ILE A 137 -9.47 -1.96 3.48
C ILE A 137 -8.17 -1.67 2.71
N GLU A 138 -7.19 -1.03 3.36
CA GLU A 138 -5.91 -0.71 2.74
C GLU A 138 -5.15 -1.97 2.28
N ASN A 139 -5.15 -3.03 3.11
CA ASN A 139 -4.54 -4.30 2.73
C ASN A 139 -5.25 -4.94 1.51
N ASP A 140 -6.58 -4.93 1.47
CA ASP A 140 -7.36 -5.45 0.34
C ASP A 140 -7.11 -4.64 -0.95
N GLU A 141 -6.99 -3.32 -0.85
CA GLU A 141 -6.62 -2.45 -1.97
C GLU A 141 -5.23 -2.78 -2.52
N ILE A 142 -4.24 -2.95 -1.64
CA ILE A 142 -2.87 -3.35 -2.02
C ILE A 142 -2.87 -4.72 -2.69
N GLU A 143 -3.61 -5.69 -2.16
CA GLU A 143 -3.68 -7.04 -2.72
C GLU A 143 -4.29 -7.04 -4.13
N LYS A 144 -5.33 -6.23 -4.37
CA LYS A 144 -5.89 -6.01 -5.72
C LYS A 144 -4.89 -5.38 -6.67
N GLU A 145 -4.10 -4.42 -6.20
CA GLU A 145 -3.07 -3.79 -7.02
C GLU A 145 -1.97 -4.80 -7.43
N ILE A 146 -1.51 -5.62 -6.48
CA ILE A 146 -0.55 -6.69 -6.75
C ILE A 146 -1.10 -7.66 -7.82
N GLN A 147 -2.34 -8.11 -7.68
CA GLN A 147 -2.99 -9.01 -8.65
C GLN A 147 -3.08 -8.36 -10.04
N LEU A 148 -3.47 -7.09 -10.12
CA LEU A 148 -3.54 -6.35 -11.37
C LEU A 148 -2.18 -6.22 -12.05
N MET A 149 -1.12 -5.91 -11.28
CA MET A 149 0.23 -5.78 -11.82
C MET A 149 0.79 -7.11 -12.31
N ASN A 150 0.54 -8.20 -11.58
CA ASN A 150 0.93 -9.54 -12.01
C ASN A 150 0.24 -9.93 -13.32
N LYS A 151 -1.06 -9.65 -13.46
CA LYS A 151 -1.79 -9.89 -14.71
C LYS A 151 -1.22 -9.10 -15.89
N LYS A 152 -0.88 -7.83 -15.68
CA LYS A 152 -0.25 -7.01 -16.73
C LYS A 152 1.13 -7.54 -17.12
N LYS A 153 1.93 -7.99 -16.15
CA LYS A 153 3.24 -8.60 -16.40
C LYS A 153 3.11 -9.86 -17.25
N GLU A 154 2.13 -10.72 -16.93
CA GLU A 154 1.84 -11.94 -17.69
C GLU A 154 1.44 -11.60 -19.14
N GLN A 155 0.51 -10.67 -19.33
CA GLN A 155 0.09 -10.21 -20.66
C GLN A 155 1.27 -9.69 -21.51
N VAL A 156 2.11 -8.82 -20.95
CA VAL A 156 3.28 -8.30 -21.65
C VAL A 156 4.29 -9.41 -21.95
N SER A 157 4.46 -10.37 -21.05
CA SER A 157 5.33 -11.53 -21.27
C SER A 157 4.83 -12.42 -22.41
N GLU A 158 3.52 -12.65 -22.50
CA GLU A 158 2.90 -13.38 -23.61
C GLU A 158 3.11 -12.66 -24.94
N GLU A 159 2.92 -11.34 -24.97
CA GLU A 159 3.17 -10.51 -26.16
C GLU A 159 4.65 -10.57 -26.60
N ILE A 160 5.58 -10.50 -25.66
CA ILE A 160 7.02 -10.64 -25.94
C ILE A 160 7.30 -12.02 -26.55
N ASN A 161 6.74 -13.08 -26.00
CA ASN A 161 6.96 -14.44 -26.51
C ASN A 161 6.35 -14.61 -27.91
N ALA A 162 5.16 -14.08 -28.15
CA ALA A 162 4.54 -14.09 -29.47
C ALA A 162 5.37 -13.32 -30.51
N ASN A 163 5.90 -12.15 -30.13
CA ASN A 163 6.76 -11.37 -31.01
C ASN A 163 8.09 -12.06 -31.29
N LYS A 164 8.72 -12.70 -30.30
CA LYS A 164 9.92 -13.53 -30.49
C LYS A 164 9.67 -14.68 -31.46
N PHE A 165 8.52 -15.36 -31.33
CA PHE A 165 8.14 -16.42 -32.27
C PHE A 165 8.02 -15.89 -33.70
N ARG A 166 7.31 -14.76 -33.89
CA ARG A 166 7.18 -14.12 -35.20
C ARG A 166 8.53 -13.70 -35.78
N LEU A 167 9.43 -13.17 -34.96
CA LEU A 167 10.79 -12.81 -35.35
C LEU A 167 11.56 -14.04 -35.85
N ASN A 168 11.51 -15.15 -35.11
CA ASN A 168 12.20 -16.39 -35.50
C ASN A 168 11.72 -16.92 -36.86
N VAL A 169 10.41 -16.91 -37.11
CA VAL A 169 9.85 -17.30 -38.41
C VAL A 169 10.40 -16.41 -39.55
N ILE A 170 10.51 -15.10 -39.31
CA ILE A 170 11.08 -14.18 -40.30
C ILE A 170 12.58 -14.47 -40.51
N ILE A 171 13.34 -14.69 -39.43
CA ILE A 171 14.77 -15.04 -39.50
C ILE A 171 14.97 -16.30 -40.33
N GLU A 172 14.23 -17.38 -40.04
CA GLU A 172 14.30 -18.63 -40.83
C GLU A 172 13.97 -18.41 -42.32
N SER A 173 13.02 -17.51 -42.62
CA SER A 173 12.70 -17.15 -44.00
C SER A 173 13.86 -16.41 -44.67
N CYS A 174 14.49 -15.45 -43.98
CA CYS A 174 15.64 -14.73 -44.48
C CYS A 174 16.83 -15.67 -44.73
N GLU A 175 17.11 -16.61 -43.83
CA GLU A 175 18.17 -17.62 -43.99
C GLU A 175 17.95 -18.50 -45.23
N LYS A 176 16.71 -18.95 -45.47
CA LYS A 176 16.35 -19.72 -46.67
C LYS A 176 16.60 -18.94 -47.96
N ILE A 177 16.30 -17.64 -47.95
CA ILE A 177 16.55 -16.76 -49.10
C ILE A 177 18.05 -16.59 -49.31
N LEU A 178 18.81 -16.28 -48.25
CA LEU A 178 20.27 -16.12 -48.32
C LEU A 178 20.95 -17.39 -48.85
N HIS A 179 20.57 -18.56 -48.34
CA HIS A 179 21.11 -19.84 -48.82
C HIS A 179 20.75 -20.14 -50.28
N SER A 180 19.61 -19.62 -50.77
CA SER A 180 19.24 -19.73 -52.18
C SER A 180 20.09 -18.81 -53.07
N ILE A 181 20.53 -17.65 -52.55
CA ILE A 181 21.41 -16.69 -53.23
C ILE A 181 22.85 -17.22 -53.36
N ASP A 182 23.33 -18.04 -52.42
CA ASP A 182 24.66 -18.66 -52.47
C ASP A 182 24.93 -19.50 -53.73
N LYS A 183 23.87 -19.88 -54.46
CA LYS A 183 23.96 -20.65 -55.70
C LYS A 183 24.37 -19.81 -56.91
N TYR A 184 24.50 -18.49 -56.76
CA TYR A 184 24.81 -17.57 -57.84
C TYR A 184 26.23 -17.01 -57.71
N ASP A 185 26.96 -16.89 -58.83
CA ASP A 185 28.36 -16.43 -58.86
C ASP A 185 28.58 -15.02 -58.29
N LYS A 186 27.50 -14.23 -58.14
CA LYS A 186 27.51 -12.87 -57.55
C LYS A 186 26.91 -12.80 -56.14
N ALA A 187 26.85 -13.91 -55.42
CA ALA A 187 26.19 -14.00 -54.10
C ALA A 187 26.67 -12.93 -53.11
N GLU A 188 27.97 -12.66 -53.04
CA GLU A 188 28.53 -11.68 -52.10
C GLU A 188 28.14 -10.23 -52.42
N GLU A 189 28.05 -9.88 -53.70
CA GLU A 189 27.62 -8.54 -54.14
C GLU A 189 26.14 -8.32 -53.81
N LEU A 190 25.30 -9.35 -54.04
CA LEU A 190 23.88 -9.34 -53.71
C LEU A 190 23.60 -9.32 -52.19
N LYS A 191 24.35 -10.08 -51.39
CA LYS A 191 24.22 -10.07 -49.92
C LYS A 191 24.56 -8.70 -49.35
N ALA A 192 25.61 -8.05 -49.86
CA ALA A 192 26.01 -6.71 -49.44
C ALA A 192 24.94 -5.67 -49.79
N GLU A 193 24.36 -5.74 -50.99
CA GLU A 193 23.28 -4.84 -51.42
C GLU A 193 21.99 -5.02 -50.59
N VAL A 194 21.61 -6.28 -50.29
CA VAL A 194 20.47 -6.58 -49.43
C VAL A 194 20.69 -6.04 -48.00
N LYS A 195 21.87 -6.29 -47.40
CA LYS A 195 22.20 -5.75 -46.06
C LYS A 195 22.13 -4.22 -46.05
N ALA A 196 22.73 -3.55 -47.04
CA ALA A 196 22.71 -2.09 -47.15
C ALA A 196 21.28 -1.53 -47.29
N THR A 197 20.44 -2.20 -48.08
CA THR A 197 19.04 -1.82 -48.27
C THR A 197 18.24 -1.97 -46.97
N VAL A 198 18.39 -3.10 -46.26
CA VAL A 198 17.70 -3.32 -44.98
C VAL A 198 18.15 -2.32 -43.92
N MET A 199 19.45 -2.02 -43.83
CA MET A 199 19.97 -1.01 -42.90
C MET A 199 19.42 0.40 -43.16
N LYS A 200 19.13 0.73 -44.43
CA LYS A 200 18.56 2.01 -44.83
C LYS A 200 17.06 2.11 -44.55
N GLU A 201 16.31 1.05 -44.88
CA GLU A 201 14.84 1.03 -44.76
C GLU A 201 14.37 0.69 -43.33
N CYS A 202 15.19 -0.03 -42.56
CA CYS A 202 14.93 -0.43 -41.16
C CYS A 202 16.11 -0.02 -40.25
N PRO A 203 16.20 1.25 -39.83
CA PRO A 203 17.23 1.68 -38.89
C PRO A 203 17.02 0.99 -37.53
N PHE A 204 17.99 0.16 -37.15
CA PHE A 204 18.00 -0.54 -35.86
C PHE A 204 18.18 0.47 -34.72
N THR A 205 17.28 0.44 -33.73
CA THR A 205 17.38 1.28 -32.53
C THR A 205 18.27 0.65 -31.45
N ASP A 206 18.41 -0.68 -31.47
CA ASP A 206 19.24 -1.45 -30.58
C ASP A 206 20.52 -1.88 -31.30
N LYS A 207 21.66 -1.45 -30.76
CA LYS A 207 22.99 -1.71 -31.32
C LYS A 207 23.37 -3.20 -31.31
N GLU A 208 22.82 -3.99 -30.37
CA GLU A 208 23.05 -5.44 -30.33
C GLU A 208 22.26 -6.15 -31.43
N MET A 209 21.04 -5.70 -31.73
CA MET A 209 20.27 -6.20 -32.88
C MET A 209 20.92 -5.82 -34.21
N GLU A 210 21.44 -4.60 -34.32
CA GLU A 210 22.19 -4.14 -35.48
C GLU A 210 23.41 -5.02 -35.75
N LYS A 211 24.19 -5.30 -34.70
CA LYS A 211 25.39 -6.14 -34.77
C LYS A 211 25.05 -7.59 -35.13
N THR A 212 24.00 -8.16 -34.55
CA THR A 212 23.56 -9.53 -34.88
C THR A 212 23.06 -9.63 -36.32
N PHE A 213 22.34 -8.62 -36.83
CA PHE A 213 21.93 -8.56 -38.23
C PHE A 213 23.11 -8.46 -39.20
N LEU A 214 24.11 -7.61 -38.91
CA LEU A 214 25.28 -7.49 -39.76
C LEU A 214 26.10 -8.79 -39.86
N ASN A 215 26.07 -9.59 -38.79
CA ASN A 215 26.75 -10.88 -38.69
C ASN A 215 25.97 -12.05 -39.34
N LEU A 216 24.68 -11.88 -39.70
CA LEU A 216 23.94 -12.92 -40.42
C LEU A 216 24.61 -13.18 -41.79
N ALA A 217 24.94 -14.45 -42.06
CA ALA A 217 25.63 -14.93 -43.26
C ALA A 217 27.07 -14.42 -43.49
N THR A 218 27.85 -14.30 -42.39
CA THR A 218 29.32 -14.38 -42.46
C THR A 218 29.77 -15.84 -42.34
#